data_AF-A0A9D5V5T0-F1
#
_entry.id   AF-A0A9D5V5T0-F1
#
_cell.length_a   1.000
_cell.length_b   1.000
_cell.length_c   1.000
_cell.angle_alpha   90.00
_cell.angle_beta   90.00
_cell.angle_gamma   90.00
#
_symmetry.space_group_name_H-M   'P 1'
#
loop_
_entity.id
_entity.type
_entity.pdbx_description
1 polymer ?
#
loop_
_entity_poly.entity_id
_entity_poly.type
_entity_poly.pdbx_seq_one_letter_code
_entity_poly.pdbx_strand_id
1 'polypeptide(L)'
;MACDPELVSAFLDGELDAIIVGRVTDHLLECEECYRAMTRLAWVRDIMVDGRVLDDPAGLTRSVMAAISNEKVEPRAGFVRRLFSSDKWVLFLPLLPVGLGG
;
A
#
# COMPACT_ATOMS: atom_id res chain seq x y z
N MET A 1 33.46 0.07 -4.38
CA MET A 1 32.18 -0.54 -3.93
C MET A 1 32.01 -1.83 -4.71
N ALA A 2 31.42 -2.89 -4.15
CA ALA A 2 31.03 -4.05 -4.95
C ALA A 2 29.73 -3.73 -5.70
N CYS A 3 29.51 -4.35 -6.86
CA CYS A 3 28.25 -4.25 -7.58
C CYS A 3 27.16 -4.94 -6.76
N ASP A 4 26.23 -4.17 -6.21
CA ASP A 4 25.09 -4.66 -5.44
C ASP A 4 23.79 -4.17 -6.10
N PRO A 5 22.95 -5.08 -6.65
CA PRO A 5 21.69 -4.69 -7.29
C PRO A 5 20.70 -4.04 -6.31
N GLU A 6 20.76 -4.38 -5.02
CA GLU A 6 19.86 -3.80 -4.01
C GLU A 6 20.14 -2.30 -3.81
N LEU A 7 21.42 -1.91 -3.84
CA LEU A 7 21.81 -0.49 -3.76
C LEU A 7 21.34 0.33 -4.96
N VAL A 8 21.30 -0.28 -6.14
CA VAL A 8 20.79 0.40 -7.35
C VAL A 8 19.27 0.58 -7.27
N SER A 9 18.54 -0.41 -6.73
CA SER A 9 17.10 -0.27 -6.48
C SER A 9 16.81 0.81 -5.43
N ALA A 10 17.46 0.73 -4.26
CA ALA A 10 17.28 1.69 -3.18
C ALA A 10 17.66 3.12 -3.62
N PHE A 11 18.64 3.27 -4.52
CA PHE A 11 18.98 4.56 -5.13
C PHE A 11 17.83 5.12 -5.98
N LEU A 12 17.14 4.28 -6.76
CA LEU A 12 15.99 4.68 -7.57
C LEU A 12 14.77 5.07 -6.75
N ASP A 13 14.56 4.36 -5.65
CA ASP A 13 13.43 4.58 -4.75
C ASP A 13 13.66 5.76 -3.78
N GLY A 14 14.89 6.26 -3.70
CA GLY A 14 15.27 7.38 -2.83
C GLY A 14 15.41 6.99 -1.35
N GLU A 15 15.64 5.71 -1.06
CA GLU A 15 15.71 5.16 0.30
C GLU A 15 17.13 5.20 0.91
N LEU A 16 18.11 5.72 0.18
CA LEU A 16 19.50 5.81 0.63
C LEU A 16 19.80 7.12 1.37
N ASP A 17 20.68 7.05 2.37
CA ASP A 17 21.20 8.27 3.00
C ASP A 17 22.14 9.04 2.07
N ALA A 18 22.30 10.34 2.34
CA ALA A 18 23.08 11.25 1.48
C ALA A 18 24.55 10.82 1.29
N ILE A 19 25.16 10.14 2.26
CA ILE A 19 26.55 9.67 2.17
C ILE A 19 26.61 8.48 1.21
N ILE A 20 25.69 7.52 1.33
CA ILE A 20 25.63 6.35 0.43
C ILE A 20 25.24 6.79 -0.99
N VAL A 21 24.32 7.74 -1.15
CA VAL A 21 23.95 8.32 -2.45
C VAL A 21 25.18 8.81 -3.22
N GLY A 22 26.08 9.55 -2.55
CA GLY A 22 27.32 10.00 -3.17
C GLY A 22 28.20 8.85 -3.66
N ARG A 23 28.41 7.84 -2.80
CA ARG A 23 29.24 6.67 -3.14
C ARG A 23 28.64 5.81 -4.25
N VAL A 24 27.31 5.67 -4.28
CA VAL A 24 26.60 4.95 -5.35
C VAL A 24 26.65 5.74 -6.65
N THR A 25 26.53 7.08 -6.59
CA THR A 25 26.65 7.95 -7.77
C THR A 25 28.04 7.82 -8.40
N ASP A 26 29.10 7.90 -7.60
CA ASP A 26 30.47 7.71 -8.09
C ASP A 26 30.64 6.32 -8.71
N HIS A 27 30.08 5.28 -8.09
CA HIS A 27 30.13 3.92 -8.62
C HIS A 27 29.37 3.76 -9.95
N LEU A 28 28.22 4.41 -10.10
CA LEU A 28 27.43 4.38 -11.35
C LEU A 28 28.15 5.07 -12.52
N LEU A 29 29.08 5.99 -12.26
CA LEU A 29 29.90 6.62 -13.28
C LEU A 29 31.05 5.70 -13.75
N GLU A 30 31.52 4.81 -12.88
CA GLU A 30 32.65 3.92 -13.16
C GLU A 30 32.24 2.52 -13.61
N CYS A 31 31.05 2.05 -13.22
CA CYS A 31 30.57 0.70 -13.49
C CYS A 31 29.45 0.67 -14.54
N GLU A 32 29.79 0.21 -15.75
CA GLU A 32 28.82 0.10 -16.85
C GLU A 32 27.68 -0.89 -16.55
N GLU A 33 27.93 -1.97 -15.82
CA GLU A 33 26.89 -2.96 -15.48
C GLU A 33 25.83 -2.36 -14.56
N CYS A 34 26.25 -1.69 -13.49
CA CYS A 34 25.34 -1.01 -12.56
C CYS A 34 24.60 0.14 -13.26
N TYR A 35 25.27 0.90 -14.13
CA TYR A 35 24.63 1.93 -14.95
C TYR A 35 23.54 1.37 -15.86
N ARG A 36 23.80 0.23 -16.52
CA ARG A 36 22.79 -0.45 -17.35
C ARG A 36 21.62 -0.97 -16.52
N ALA A 37 21.87 -1.53 -15.34
CA ALA A 37 20.82 -1.99 -14.43
C ALA A 37 19.93 -0.82 -13.98
N MET A 38 20.54 0.28 -13.54
CA MET A 38 19.88 1.54 -13.19
C MET A 38 18.97 2.03 -14.33
N THR A 39 19.51 2.08 -15.55
CA THR A 39 18.77 2.57 -16.72
C THR A 39 17.54 1.70 -17.04
N ARG A 40 17.67 0.37 -16.94
CA ARG A 40 16.53 -0.54 -17.18
C ARG A 40 15.42 -0.35 -16.16
N LEU A 41 15.78 -0.25 -14.89
CA LEU A 41 14.81 -0.06 -13.81
C LEU A 41 14.14 1.33 -13.90
N ALA A 42 14.90 2.38 -14.21
CA ALA A 42 14.37 3.71 -14.46
C ALA A 42 13.35 3.72 -15.61
N TRP A 43 13.64 3.02 -16.71
CA TRP A 43 12.71 2.92 -17.84
C TRP A 43 11.38 2.24 -17.47
N VAL A 44 11.43 1.16 -16.68
CA VAL A 44 10.21 0.50 -16.19
C VAL A 44 9.41 1.45 -15.30
N ARG A 45 10.07 2.18 -14.39
CA ARG A 45 9.43 3.17 -13.53
C ARG A 45 8.71 4.24 -14.36
N ASP A 46 9.38 4.79 -15.37
CA ASP A 46 8.82 5.85 -16.20
C ASP A 46 7.55 5.40 -16.94
N ILE A 47 7.55 4.18 -17.50
CA ILE A 47 6.33 3.59 -18.10
C ILE A 47 5.19 3.49 -17.09
N MET A 48 5.48 3.10 -15.85
CA MET A 48 4.46 2.95 -14.81
C MET A 48 3.87 4.30 -14.35
N VAL A 49 4.67 5.36 -14.39
CA VAL A 49 4.26 6.71 -13.98
C VAL A 49 3.47 7.39 -15.10
N ASP A 50 3.95 7.33 -16.34
CA ASP A 50 3.31 8.00 -17.49
C ASP A 50 1.92 7.45 -17.81
N GLY A 51 1.62 6.20 -17.44
CA GLY A 51 0.37 5.53 -17.79
C GLY A 51 -0.85 5.88 -16.92
N ARG A 52 -0.73 6.72 -15.88
CA ARG A 52 -1.83 6.94 -14.92
C ARG A 52 -2.22 8.41 -14.77
N VAL A 53 -2.77 8.97 -15.85
CA VAL A 53 -3.56 10.21 -15.75
C VAL A 53 -5.04 9.82 -15.73
N LEU A 54 -5.73 10.26 -14.69
CA LEU A 54 -7.17 10.08 -14.56
C LEU A 54 -7.84 11.31 -15.18
N ASP A 55 -8.46 11.14 -16.34
CA ASP A 55 -9.02 12.26 -17.12
C ASP A 55 -10.12 13.03 -16.39
N ASP A 56 -10.98 12.32 -15.62
CA ASP A 56 -12.01 12.91 -14.77
C ASP A 56 -12.03 12.27 -13.36
N PRO A 57 -11.19 12.78 -12.44
CA PRO A 57 -11.14 12.26 -11.07
C PRO A 57 -12.46 12.52 -10.31
N ALA A 58 -13.19 13.59 -10.64
CA ALA A 58 -14.42 13.94 -9.97
C ALA A 58 -15.58 13.03 -10.41
N GLY A 59 -15.66 12.70 -11.70
CA GLY A 59 -16.61 11.73 -12.25
C GLY A 59 -16.42 10.34 -11.69
N LEU A 60 -15.16 9.86 -11.64
CA LEU A 60 -14.86 8.58 -11.00
C LEU A 60 -15.26 8.59 -9.53
N THR A 61 -14.92 9.65 -8.78
CA THR A 61 -15.31 9.78 -7.37
C THR A 61 -16.82 9.72 -7.19
N ARG A 62 -17.59 10.47 -7.99
CA ARG A 62 -19.06 10.43 -7.94
C ARG A 62 -19.59 9.03 -8.25
N SER A 63 -19.02 8.35 -9.25
CA SER A 63 -19.42 6.99 -9.63
C SER A 63 -19.15 5.99 -8.50
N VAL A 64 -17.96 6.04 -7.88
CA VAL A 64 -17.59 5.18 -6.75
C VAL A 64 -18.52 5.44 -5.56
N MET A 65 -18.76 6.69 -5.20
CA MET A 65 -19.64 7.05 -4.08
C MET A 65 -21.10 6.65 -4.33
N ALA A 66 -21.58 6.78 -5.57
CA ALA A 66 -22.90 6.31 -5.96
C ALA A 66 -23.01 4.78 -5.84
N ALA A 67 -21.99 4.04 -6.29
CA ALA A 67 -21.96 2.59 -6.17
C ALA A 67 -21.96 2.13 -4.71
N ILE A 68 -21.12 2.71 -3.85
CA ILE A 68 -21.08 2.42 -2.40
C ILE A 68 -22.42 2.73 -1.73
N SER A 69 -23.04 3.86 -2.07
CA SER A 69 -24.32 4.26 -1.45
C SER A 69 -25.50 3.40 -1.90
N ASN A 70 -25.42 2.84 -3.11
CA ASN A 70 -26.46 1.99 -3.69
C ASN A 70 -26.24 0.50 -3.37
N GLU A 71 -25.05 0.14 -2.88
CA GLU A 71 -24.79 -1.15 -2.28
C GLU A 71 -25.59 -1.24 -0.97
N LYS A 72 -26.76 -1.87 -1.07
CA LYS A 72 -27.53 -2.27 0.10
C LYS A 72 -26.66 -3.26 0.87
N VAL A 73 -26.01 -2.78 1.93
CA VAL A 73 -25.43 -3.64 2.95
C VAL A 73 -26.61 -4.39 3.57
N GLU A 74 -26.98 -5.53 3.00
CA GLU A 74 -27.89 -6.48 3.64
C GLU A 74 -27.23 -6.83 4.97
N PRO A 75 -27.82 -6.41 6.11
CA PRO A 75 -27.27 -6.79 7.39
C PRO A 75 -27.32 -8.32 7.42
N ARG A 76 -26.17 -8.99 7.46
CA ARG A 76 -26.14 -10.44 7.73
C ARG A 76 -26.98 -10.65 8.97
N ALA A 77 -28.13 -11.28 8.81
CA ALA A 77 -29.06 -11.57 9.88
C ALA A 77 -28.34 -12.48 10.88
N GLY A 78 -27.75 -11.85 11.88
CA GLY A 78 -26.75 -12.42 12.76
C GLY A 78 -26.51 -11.49 13.94
N PHE A 79 -27.58 -11.20 14.67
CA PHE A 79 -27.58 -10.99 16.11
C PHE A 79 -26.56 -9.99 16.69
N VAL A 80 -26.77 -8.69 16.47
CA VAL A 80 -26.31 -7.67 17.43
C VAL A 80 -27.44 -6.70 17.71
N ARG A 81 -28.28 -7.02 18.69
CA ARG A 81 -29.22 -6.06 19.27
C ARG A 81 -28.40 -5.11 20.15
N ARG A 82 -27.79 -4.08 19.55
CA ARG A 82 -27.08 -3.05 20.29
C ARG A 82 -28.12 -2.11 20.90
N LEU A 83 -28.53 -2.42 22.13
CA LEU A 83 -29.15 -1.47 23.05
C LEU A 83 -28.12 -0.34 23.29
N PHE A 84 -28.21 0.71 22.50
CA PHE A 84 -27.54 1.97 22.80
C PHE A 84 -28.33 2.66 23.91
N SER A 85 -27.87 2.52 25.15
CA SER A 85 -28.21 3.45 26.23
C SER A 85 -26.93 4.18 26.60
N SER A 86 -26.95 5.51 26.49
CA SER A 86 -25.91 6.39 27.02
C SER A 86 -25.82 6.17 28.53
N ASP A 87 -24.79 5.46 28.96
CA ASP A 87 -23.95 5.76 30.11
C ASP A 87 -23.28 4.48 30.61
N LYS A 88 -21.94 4.57 30.72
CA LYS A 88 -21.03 3.72 31.52
C LYS A 88 -20.57 2.41 30.85
N TRP A 89 -19.28 2.43 30.55
CA TRP A 89 -18.34 1.32 30.41
C TRP A 89 -18.84 -0.04 30.93
N VAL A 90 -18.94 -1.05 30.05
CA VAL A 90 -18.97 -2.45 30.49
C VAL A 90 -18.08 -3.32 29.60
N LEU A 91 -17.23 -4.04 30.31
CA LEU A 91 -16.17 -4.94 29.92
C LEU A 91 -16.59 -6.00 28.89
N PHE A 92 -15.73 -6.25 27.91
CA PHE A 92 -15.74 -7.46 27.09
C PHE A 92 -15.45 -8.67 27.99
N LEU A 93 -16.45 -9.53 28.20
CA LEU A 93 -16.22 -10.87 28.76
C LEU A 93 -16.21 -11.86 27.59
N PRO A 94 -15.09 -12.56 27.31
CA PRO A 94 -15.07 -13.59 26.29
C PRO A 94 -15.74 -14.85 26.86
N LEU A 95 -16.92 -15.18 26.36
CA LEU A 95 -17.54 -16.49 26.62
C LEU A 95 -16.89 -17.51 25.68
N LEU A 96 -15.98 -18.31 26.26
CA LEU A 96 -15.54 -19.59 25.69
C LEU A 96 -16.77 -20.43 25.29
N PRO A 97 -16.74 -21.13 24.15
CA PRO A 97 -17.74 -22.16 23.88
C PRO A 97 -17.49 -23.35 24.82
N VAL A 98 -18.35 -23.48 25.83
CA VAL A 98 -18.59 -24.73 26.56
C VAL A 98 -19.21 -25.72 25.58
N GLY A 99 -18.57 -26.88 25.41
CA GLY A 99 -19.08 -27.97 24.60
C GLY A 99 -20.32 -28.65 25.19
N LEU A 100 -21.16 -29.18 24.31
CA LEU A 100 -22.18 -30.23 24.50
C LEU A 100 -22.59 -30.63 23.06
N GLY A 101 -22.54 -31.87 22.59
CA GLY A 101 -22.79 -33.13 23.28
C GLY A 101 -24.24 -33.55 23.01
N GLY A 102 -24.44 -34.55 22.14
CA GLY A 102 -25.75 -35.12 21.79
C GLY A 102 -25.76 -35.75 20.41
#